data_AF-A0A452Y0C6-F1
#
_entry.id   AF-A0A452Y0C6-F1
#
_cell.length_a   1.000
_cell.length_b   1.000
_cell.length_c   1.000
_cell.angle_alpha   90.00
_cell.angle_beta   90.00
_cell.angle_gamma   90.00
#
_symmetry.space_group_name_H-M   'P 1'
#
loop_
_entity.id
_entity.type
_entity.pdbx_description
1 polymer ?
#
loop_
_entity_poly.entity_id
_entity_poly.type
_entity_poly.pdbx_seq_one_letter_code
_entity_poly.pdbx_strand_id
1 'polypeptide(L)'
;PRLQPTISLLPQTPRGDGRNRTQPPPLGFAAAVGGGKPAATAAMAGHGQDRKTIDLEDGWAFMQRGITKLINILEGKPEPQFSSEDYMMLYTTIYNMCTQKPPHDYSQQLYDKYREAFEEYIRATVLPSLKEKHDEFMLRELVQRWSNHKVMVRWLSRFFHYLDRYFITRRSLTALRDVGLICFRDLIFQEIKGKVKDAVIALIDQEREGEQIDRALLKNVLDIFVEIGLGNMDCYENDFEDFLLKDTTDYYSVKAQSWIVEDSCPDYMIKAEECLKREKERVGHYLHINSEPKLLEKVQNELLASYATQLLEKEHSGCFALLRDDKVEDLSRMYRLFSKITRGLEPISNMFKTHVTNEGTALVKQAEDSANNKKVQSLTSAITSFVHLFVVQFD
;
A
#
# COMPACT_ATOMS: atom_id res chain seq x y z
N PRO A 1 -41.06 25.24 -35.12
CA PRO A 1 -40.69 26.61 -35.56
C PRO A 1 -39.50 27.14 -34.74
N ARG A 2 -38.25 27.26 -35.20
CA ARG A 2 -37.53 27.19 -36.50
C ARG A 2 -36.16 26.52 -36.17
N LEU A 3 -35.80 25.40 -36.81
CA LEU A 3 -34.94 25.25 -38.00
C LEU A 3 -33.45 25.65 -37.81
N GLN A 4 -32.57 24.64 -38.00
CA GLN A 4 -31.09 24.66 -38.05
C GLN A 4 -30.53 25.29 -39.36
N PRO A 5 -29.19 25.29 -39.65
CA PRO A 5 -28.40 24.09 -40.07
C PRO A 5 -26.98 23.99 -39.45
N THR A 6 -26.48 22.84 -38.99
CA THR A 6 -25.74 21.75 -39.70
C THR A 6 -24.57 22.19 -40.59
N ILE A 7 -23.31 21.85 -40.21
CA ILE A 7 -22.30 21.25 -41.10
C ILE A 7 -21.47 20.24 -40.29
N SER A 8 -21.51 18.99 -40.75
CA SER A 8 -20.67 17.85 -40.38
C SER A 8 -19.55 17.72 -41.40
N LEU A 9 -18.36 17.25 -41.00
CA LEU A 9 -17.44 16.47 -41.86
C LEU A 9 -16.35 15.83 -40.97
N LEU A 10 -16.56 14.55 -40.64
CA LEU A 10 -15.50 13.60 -40.33
C LEU A 10 -14.91 13.05 -41.64
N PRO A 11 -13.73 12.40 -41.56
CA PRO A 11 -13.62 11.06 -42.10
C PRO A 11 -13.26 10.02 -41.01
N GLN A 12 -13.91 8.87 -41.12
CA GLN A 12 -13.58 7.56 -40.52
C GLN A 12 -12.22 7.06 -41.07
N THR A 13 -11.39 6.16 -40.52
CA THR A 13 -11.29 5.13 -39.44
C THR A 13 -9.79 4.66 -39.45
N PRO A 14 -9.25 3.67 -38.67
CA PRO A 14 -9.88 2.69 -37.78
C PRO A 14 -9.25 2.54 -36.37
N ARG A 15 -9.91 1.67 -35.61
CA ARG A 15 -9.67 1.19 -34.24
C ARG A 15 -8.28 0.57 -34.02
N GLY A 16 -7.73 0.79 -32.83
CA GLY A 16 -6.65 0.02 -32.20
C GLY A 16 -6.62 0.30 -30.69
N ASP A 17 -6.55 -0.77 -29.90
CA ASP A 17 -6.70 -0.87 -28.45
C ASP A 17 -5.76 -0.01 -27.57
N GLY A 18 -6.22 0.24 -26.34
CA GLY A 18 -5.39 -0.03 -25.15
C GLY A 18 -4.69 1.12 -24.42
N ARG A 19 -5.29 1.51 -23.28
CA ARG A 19 -4.66 1.91 -21.99
C ARG A 19 -3.83 3.21 -21.88
N ASN A 20 -3.94 3.76 -20.66
CA ASN A 20 -3.13 4.79 -19.98
C ASN A 20 -3.41 6.28 -20.28
N ARG A 21 -4.19 6.89 -19.36
CA ARG A 21 -4.15 8.35 -19.10
C ARG A 21 -3.05 8.63 -18.08
N THR A 22 -2.01 9.31 -18.54
CA THR A 22 -0.92 9.92 -17.76
C THR A 22 -1.36 11.24 -17.10
N GLN A 23 -0.97 11.41 -15.83
CA GLN A 23 -0.87 12.69 -15.12
C GLN A 23 0.32 13.54 -15.63
N PRO A 24 0.38 14.85 -15.33
CA PRO A 24 1.33 15.79 -15.95
C PRO A 24 2.76 15.61 -15.42
N PRO A 25 3.80 16.11 -16.14
CA PRO A 25 5.19 15.86 -15.78
C PRO A 25 5.68 16.86 -14.71
N PRO A 26 6.52 16.44 -13.75
CA PRO A 26 7.41 17.37 -13.08
C PRO A 26 8.71 17.51 -13.89
N LEU A 27 9.00 18.77 -14.22
CA LEU A 27 10.28 19.41 -14.55
C LEU A 27 11.39 18.50 -15.14
N GLY A 28 11.62 18.74 -16.44
CA GLY A 28 12.45 17.94 -17.31
C GLY A 28 13.93 17.86 -16.95
N PHE A 29 14.46 16.65 -17.05
CA PHE A 29 15.63 16.37 -17.88
C PHE A 29 15.36 15.07 -18.64
N ALA A 30 15.08 15.19 -19.94
CA ALA A 30 14.85 14.06 -20.81
C ALA A 30 16.18 13.34 -21.10
N ALA A 31 16.12 12.01 -20.95
CA ALA A 31 16.90 10.97 -21.61
C ALA A 31 18.25 11.34 -22.26
N ALA A 32 19.32 10.80 -21.67
CA ALA A 32 20.45 10.27 -22.41
C ALA A 32 20.76 8.86 -21.88
N VAL A 33 19.94 7.88 -22.27
CA VAL A 33 20.30 6.46 -22.19
C VAL A 33 20.64 6.02 -23.60
N GLY A 34 21.91 6.16 -23.96
CA GLY A 34 22.52 5.35 -25.00
C GLY A 34 23.05 4.08 -24.36
N GLY A 35 22.42 2.95 -24.64
CA GLY A 35 22.98 1.64 -24.33
C GLY A 35 24.30 1.45 -25.07
N GLY A 36 25.40 1.64 -24.35
CA GLY A 36 26.75 1.34 -24.81
C GLY A 36 27.52 0.72 -23.66
N LYS A 37 28.06 -0.48 -23.86
CA LYS A 37 29.05 -1.10 -22.96
C LYS A 37 30.11 -0.04 -22.57
N PRO A 38 30.58 0.04 -21.32
CA PRO A 38 31.68 0.94 -20.99
C PRO A 38 32.99 0.33 -21.50
N ALA A 39 33.26 0.51 -22.80
CA ALA A 39 34.59 0.36 -23.37
C ALA A 39 35.30 1.71 -23.26
N ALA A 40 35.64 2.13 -22.03
CA ALA A 40 36.53 3.25 -21.75
C ALA A 40 37.01 3.21 -20.29
N THR A 41 37.66 2.12 -19.87
CA THR A 41 38.41 2.07 -18.59
C THR A 41 39.89 1.72 -18.79
N ALA A 42 40.44 1.96 -19.98
CA ALA A 42 41.85 1.71 -20.25
C ALA A 42 42.43 2.78 -21.19
N ALA A 43 42.63 4.01 -20.70
CA ALA A 43 43.56 4.99 -21.29
C ALA A 43 43.67 6.26 -20.41
N MET A 44 44.09 6.13 -19.14
CA MET A 44 44.64 7.25 -18.35
C MET A 44 45.80 6.74 -17.47
N ALA A 45 46.64 5.86 -18.04
CA ALA A 45 47.97 5.58 -17.52
C ALA A 45 48.96 6.39 -18.37
N GLY A 46 49.10 7.67 -18.05
CA GLY A 46 49.92 8.61 -18.80
C GLY A 46 50.40 9.76 -17.93
N HIS A 47 51.69 9.70 -17.61
CA HIS A 47 52.56 10.76 -17.08
C HIS A 47 52.35 11.27 -15.65
N GLY A 48 53.38 10.99 -14.83
CA GLY A 48 53.61 11.65 -13.55
C GLY A 48 53.86 13.13 -13.73
N GLN A 49 52.81 13.93 -13.55
CA GLN A 49 52.92 15.18 -12.82
C GLN A 49 52.67 14.84 -11.34
N ASP A 50 53.48 15.38 -10.44
CA ASP A 50 53.20 15.34 -9.00
C ASP A 50 51.81 15.93 -8.76
N ARG A 51 50.80 15.06 -8.66
CA ARG A 51 49.46 15.47 -8.24
C ARG A 51 49.62 16.00 -6.83
N LYS A 52 49.44 17.30 -6.67
CA LYS A 52 49.45 17.97 -5.37
C LYS A 52 48.49 17.21 -4.44
N THR A 53 49.02 16.72 -3.32
CA THR A 53 48.21 16.07 -2.28
C THR A 53 47.12 17.05 -1.83
N ILE A 54 45.87 16.59 -1.88
CA ILE A 54 44.72 17.29 -1.33
C ILE A 54 44.63 16.88 0.14
N ASP A 55 44.74 17.85 1.04
CA ASP A 55 44.50 17.61 2.46
C ASP A 55 43.02 17.26 2.71
N LEU A 56 42.75 16.47 3.76
CA LEU A 56 41.40 16.06 4.12
C LEU A 56 40.49 17.27 4.36
N GLU A 57 40.98 18.29 5.06
CA GLU A 57 40.18 19.46 5.46
C GLU A 57 39.85 20.32 4.24
N ASP A 58 40.83 20.59 3.38
CA ASP A 58 40.63 21.37 2.15
C ASP A 58 39.71 20.65 1.16
N GLY A 59 39.94 19.35 0.96
CA GLY A 59 39.12 18.53 0.07
C GLY A 59 37.69 18.39 0.58
N TRP A 60 37.52 18.18 1.88
CA TRP A 60 36.19 18.12 2.49
C TRP A 60 35.49 19.48 2.45
N ALA A 61 36.17 20.59 2.71
CA ALA A 61 35.59 21.92 2.59
C ALA A 61 35.08 22.21 1.18
N PHE A 62 35.78 21.72 0.14
CA PHE A 62 35.29 21.77 -1.24
C PHE A 62 34.04 20.93 -1.44
N MET A 63 34.04 19.68 -0.96
CA MET A 63 32.88 18.79 -1.03
C MET A 63 31.67 19.36 -0.30
N GLN A 64 31.88 19.93 0.88
CA GLN A 64 30.83 20.52 1.70
C GLN A 64 30.13 21.68 0.98
N ARG A 65 30.85 22.50 0.19
CA ARG A 65 30.19 23.51 -0.67
C ARG A 65 29.26 22.87 -1.71
N GLY A 66 29.68 21.76 -2.32
CA GLY A 66 28.82 20.99 -3.21
C GLY A 66 27.60 20.39 -2.51
N ILE A 67 27.78 19.88 -1.29
CA ILE A 67 26.69 19.34 -0.47
C ILE A 67 25.72 20.45 -0.07
N THR A 68 26.21 21.61 0.37
CA THR A 68 25.38 22.78 0.69
C THR A 68 24.60 23.27 -0.52
N LYS A 69 25.24 23.34 -1.71
CA LYS A 69 24.56 23.64 -2.97
C LYS A 69 23.39 22.66 -3.22
N LEU A 70 23.63 21.36 -3.06
CA LEU A 70 22.58 20.35 -3.21
C LEU A 70 21.45 20.54 -2.18
N ILE A 71 21.77 20.76 -0.91
CA ILE A 71 20.78 21.03 0.14
C ILE A 71 19.96 22.27 -0.21
N ASN A 72 20.58 23.36 -0.66
CA ASN A 72 19.88 24.58 -1.07
C ASN A 72 18.88 24.31 -2.20
N ILE A 73 19.26 23.52 -3.21
CA ILE A 73 18.36 23.10 -4.30
C ILE A 73 17.18 22.29 -3.76
N LEU A 74 17.43 21.33 -2.85
CA LEU A 74 16.39 20.49 -2.25
C LEU A 74 15.42 21.29 -1.37
N GLU A 75 15.92 22.31 -0.69
CA GLU A 75 15.13 23.24 0.14
C GLU A 75 14.48 24.36 -0.68
N GLY A 76 14.59 24.34 -2.01
CA GLY A 76 13.98 25.34 -2.89
C GLY A 76 14.60 26.74 -2.77
N LYS A 77 15.80 26.87 -2.21
CA LYS A 77 16.52 28.14 -2.14
C LYS A 77 17.07 28.51 -3.52
N PRO A 78 17.24 29.81 -3.83
CA PRO A 78 17.83 30.25 -5.09
C PRO A 78 19.26 29.73 -5.25
N GLU A 79 19.44 28.72 -6.09
CA GLU A 79 20.72 28.07 -6.33
C GLU A 79 20.76 27.55 -7.78
N PRO A 80 21.84 27.79 -8.54
CA PRO A 80 22.00 27.21 -9.88
C PRO A 80 22.01 25.68 -9.83
N GLN A 81 21.44 25.05 -10.86
CA GLN A 81 21.51 23.60 -11.02
C GLN A 81 22.97 23.12 -11.17
N PHE A 82 23.20 21.84 -10.89
CA PHE A 82 24.52 21.23 -11.12
C PHE A 82 24.84 21.17 -12.61
N SER A 83 25.99 21.73 -12.98
CA SER A 83 26.57 21.55 -14.32
C SER A 83 27.34 20.22 -14.41
N SER A 84 27.67 19.80 -15.63
CA SER A 84 28.57 18.66 -15.83
C SER A 84 29.95 18.91 -15.24
N GLU A 85 30.41 20.17 -15.26
CA GLU A 85 31.68 20.58 -14.67
C GLU A 85 31.65 20.47 -13.14
N ASP A 86 30.58 20.92 -12.48
CA ASP A 86 30.41 20.77 -11.02
C ASP A 86 30.50 19.30 -10.61
N TYR A 87 29.78 18.43 -11.34
CA TYR A 87 29.81 16.99 -11.10
C TYR A 87 31.22 16.42 -11.28
N MET A 88 31.90 16.77 -12.38
CA MET A 88 33.25 16.30 -12.66
C MET A 88 34.23 16.74 -11.57
N MET A 89 34.15 17.99 -11.10
CA MET A 89 35.01 18.49 -10.05
C MET A 89 34.77 17.76 -8.73
N LEU A 90 33.52 17.62 -8.28
CA LEU A 90 33.19 16.93 -7.02
C LEU A 90 33.60 15.45 -7.06
N TYR A 91 33.28 14.74 -8.14
CA TYR A 91 33.70 13.35 -8.30
C TYR A 91 35.22 13.20 -8.36
N THR A 92 35.91 14.07 -9.11
CA THR A 92 37.37 14.01 -9.27
C THR A 92 38.09 14.31 -7.95
N THR A 93 37.55 15.22 -7.12
CA THR A 93 38.07 15.50 -5.78
C THR A 93 38.01 14.25 -4.91
N ILE A 94 36.85 13.57 -4.81
CA ILE A 94 36.73 12.32 -4.06
C ILE A 94 37.67 11.24 -4.62
N TYR A 95 37.68 11.05 -5.94
CA TYR A 95 38.57 10.10 -6.60
C TYR A 95 40.04 10.33 -6.25
N ASN A 96 40.50 11.58 -6.32
CA ASN A 96 41.89 11.93 -6.02
C ASN A 96 42.21 11.68 -4.54
N MET A 97 41.34 12.09 -3.61
CA MET A 97 41.52 11.87 -2.18
C MET A 97 41.54 10.38 -1.80
N CYS A 98 40.84 9.52 -2.55
CA CYS A 98 40.85 8.06 -2.36
C CYS A 98 42.01 7.34 -3.08
N THR A 99 42.72 8.00 -4.00
CA THR A 99 43.81 7.39 -4.79
C THR A 99 45.20 7.94 -4.44
N GLN A 100 45.25 8.90 -3.51
CA GLN A 100 46.47 9.41 -2.92
C GLN A 100 47.26 8.30 -2.20
N LYS A 101 48.60 8.43 -2.20
CA LYS A 101 49.47 7.48 -1.52
C LYS A 101 49.33 7.61 0.00
N PRO A 102 49.49 6.51 0.77
CA PRO A 102 49.60 6.58 2.22
C PRO A 102 50.67 7.60 2.65
N PRO A 103 50.43 8.39 3.72
CA PRO A 103 49.31 8.31 4.67
C PRO A 103 48.03 9.07 4.25
N HIS A 104 47.96 9.61 3.03
CA HIS A 104 46.89 10.51 2.59
C HIS A 104 45.75 9.82 1.81
N ASP A 105 45.59 8.49 1.95
CA ASP A 105 44.40 7.79 1.49
C ASP A 105 43.27 8.04 2.49
N TYR A 106 42.29 8.84 2.08
CA TYR A 106 41.18 9.24 2.94
C TYR A 106 39.90 8.44 2.70
N SER A 107 39.98 7.25 2.09
CA SER A 107 38.79 6.48 1.69
C SER A 107 37.88 6.12 2.87
N GLN A 108 38.45 5.74 4.02
CA GLN A 108 37.68 5.46 5.23
C GLN A 108 37.02 6.72 5.77
N GLN A 109 37.78 7.80 5.91
CA GLN A 109 37.29 9.08 6.43
C GLN A 109 36.20 9.66 5.53
N LEU A 110 36.31 9.53 4.22
CA LEU A 110 35.30 9.98 3.26
C LEU A 110 34.02 9.12 3.31
N TYR A 111 34.14 7.83 3.61
CA TYR A 111 32.98 6.97 3.87
C TYR A 111 32.23 7.40 5.13
N ASP A 112 32.97 7.74 6.20
CA ASP A 112 32.38 8.24 7.45
C ASP A 112 31.75 9.63 7.25
N LYS A 113 32.46 10.53 6.56
CA LYS A 113 31.96 11.87 6.19
C LYS A 113 30.72 11.84 5.30
N TYR A 114 30.58 10.84 4.43
CA TYR A 114 29.37 10.62 3.64
C TYR A 114 28.14 10.42 4.54
N ARG A 115 28.28 9.60 5.60
CA ARG A 115 27.23 9.41 6.60
C ARG A 115 26.95 10.72 7.35
N GLU A 116 27.99 11.36 7.88
CA GLU A 116 27.88 12.61 8.65
C GLU A 116 27.09 13.69 7.90
N ALA A 117 27.28 13.81 6.58
CA ALA A 117 26.55 14.77 5.76
C ALA A 117 25.03 14.58 5.78
N PHE A 118 24.54 13.33 5.84
CA PHE A 118 23.10 13.08 6.03
C PHE A 118 22.67 13.39 7.46
N GLU A 119 23.44 12.96 8.45
CA GLU A 119 23.09 13.15 9.86
C GLU A 119 22.98 14.63 10.22
N GLU A 120 23.92 15.47 9.74
CA GLU A 120 23.91 16.92 9.93
C GLU A 120 22.66 17.55 9.31
N TYR A 121 22.38 17.27 8.04
CA TYR A 121 21.20 17.80 7.35
C TYR A 121 19.88 17.34 7.99
N ILE A 122 19.79 16.06 8.35
CA ILE A 122 18.61 15.49 9.00
C ILE A 122 18.34 16.18 10.34
N ARG A 123 19.37 16.31 11.19
CA ARG A 123 19.23 16.90 12.53
C ARG A 123 18.96 18.40 12.47
N ALA A 124 19.61 19.12 11.57
CA ALA A 124 19.51 20.57 11.49
C ALA A 124 18.25 21.07 10.78
N THR A 125 17.69 20.30 9.84
CA THR A 125 16.61 20.79 8.96
C THR A 125 15.41 19.86 8.92
N VAL A 126 15.62 18.58 8.64
CA VAL A 126 14.50 17.66 8.38
C VAL A 126 13.70 17.36 9.66
N LEU A 127 14.37 16.97 10.73
CA LEU A 127 13.70 16.62 11.98
C LEU A 127 12.91 17.78 12.60
N PRO A 128 13.46 19.01 12.73
CA PRO A 128 12.67 20.16 13.18
C PRO A 128 11.42 20.40 12.33
N SER A 129 11.55 20.35 11.00
CA SER A 129 10.43 20.61 10.09
C SER A 129 9.27 19.61 10.20
N LEU A 130 9.57 18.37 10.62
CA LEU A 130 8.59 17.31 10.88
C LEU A 130 7.97 17.45 12.27
N LYS A 131 8.76 17.83 13.28
CA LYS A 131 8.29 18.01 14.67
C LYS A 131 7.31 19.16 14.84
N GLU A 132 7.44 20.20 14.01
CA GLU A 132 6.55 21.38 14.01
C GLU A 132 5.20 21.12 13.35
N LYS A 133 5.03 20.00 12.63
CA LYS A 133 3.80 19.66 11.94
C LYS A 133 3.10 18.48 12.62
N HIS A 134 1.79 18.40 12.43
CA HIS A 134 0.93 17.36 12.98
C HIS A 134 0.02 16.78 11.89
N ASP A 135 -0.49 15.57 12.15
CA ASP A 135 -1.50 14.89 11.35
C ASP A 135 -1.19 14.91 9.84
N GLU A 136 -2.16 15.25 9.00
CA GLU A 136 -2.00 15.24 7.54
C GLU A 136 -0.85 16.15 7.05
N PHE A 137 -0.62 17.31 7.69
CA PHE A 137 0.48 18.20 7.31
C PHE A 137 1.85 17.58 7.60
N MET A 138 1.98 16.82 8.69
CA MET A 138 3.17 16.03 8.99
C MET A 138 3.38 14.92 7.95
N LEU A 139 2.31 14.25 7.51
CA LEU A 139 2.38 13.23 6.47
C LEU A 139 2.88 13.81 5.14
N ARG A 140 2.34 14.97 4.73
CA ARG A 140 2.78 15.67 3.50
C ARG A 140 4.24 16.06 3.56
N GLU A 141 4.67 16.59 4.70
CA GLU A 141 6.08 16.93 4.93
C GLU A 141 6.96 15.69 4.89
N LEU A 142 6.56 14.59 5.51
CA LEU A 142 7.31 13.33 5.49
C LEU A 142 7.53 12.82 4.07
N VAL A 143 6.48 12.82 3.24
CA VAL A 143 6.58 12.41 1.83
C VAL A 143 7.54 13.32 1.06
N GLN A 144 7.45 14.64 1.26
CA GLN A 144 8.37 15.59 0.63
C GLN A 144 9.82 15.38 1.08
N ARG A 145 10.05 15.21 2.39
CA ARG A 145 11.38 14.98 2.98
C ARG A 145 11.98 13.67 2.52
N TRP A 146 11.19 12.61 2.42
CA TRP A 146 11.64 11.33 1.88
C TRP A 146 12.03 11.45 0.40
N SER A 147 11.23 12.14 -0.41
CA SER A 147 11.53 12.40 -1.81
C SER A 147 12.85 13.17 -1.98
N ASN A 148 13.02 14.26 -1.22
CA ASN A 148 14.25 15.05 -1.19
C ASN A 148 15.45 14.20 -0.74
N HIS A 149 15.28 13.38 0.29
CA HIS A 149 16.32 12.48 0.78
C HIS A 149 16.75 11.48 -0.28
N LYS A 150 15.81 10.86 -1.01
CA LYS A 150 16.12 9.96 -2.14
C LYS A 150 16.89 10.68 -3.25
N VAL A 151 16.65 11.96 -3.50
CA VAL A 151 17.44 12.77 -4.45
C VAL A 151 18.85 13.00 -3.90
N MET A 152 18.97 13.36 -2.62
CA MET A 152 20.27 13.55 -1.96
C MET A 152 21.13 12.29 -2.00
N VAL A 153 20.55 11.12 -1.65
CA VAL A 153 21.22 9.81 -1.72
C VAL A 153 21.74 9.53 -3.12
N ARG A 154 20.93 9.79 -4.16
CA ARG A 154 21.34 9.59 -5.56
C ARG A 154 22.52 10.48 -5.95
N TRP A 155 22.52 11.76 -5.58
CA TRP A 155 23.60 12.67 -5.93
C TRP A 155 24.88 12.39 -5.15
N LEU A 156 24.79 12.22 -3.84
CA LEU A 156 25.97 11.92 -3.02
C LEU A 156 26.57 10.56 -3.41
N SER A 157 25.77 9.53 -3.66
CA SER A 157 26.29 8.24 -4.16
C SER A 157 27.04 8.40 -5.49
N ARG A 158 26.64 9.35 -6.35
CA ARG A 158 27.34 9.63 -7.61
C ARG A 158 28.66 10.38 -7.41
N PHE A 159 28.71 11.34 -6.49
CA PHE A 159 29.96 12.04 -6.17
C PHE A 159 30.96 11.09 -5.50
N PHE A 160 30.48 10.18 -4.64
CA PHE A 160 31.30 9.24 -3.88
C PHE A 160 31.44 7.86 -4.55
N HIS A 161 31.03 7.71 -5.81
CA HIS A 161 30.90 6.42 -6.49
C HIS A 161 32.19 5.58 -6.52
N TYR A 162 33.36 6.23 -6.45
CA TYR A 162 34.64 5.51 -6.34
C TYR A 162 34.69 4.61 -5.08
N LEU A 163 34.12 5.07 -3.96
CA LEU A 163 34.08 4.29 -2.72
C LEU A 163 33.28 3.00 -2.90
N ASP A 164 32.07 3.06 -3.48
CA ASP A 164 31.26 1.86 -3.76
C ASP A 164 32.04 0.85 -4.61
N ARG A 165 32.62 1.34 -5.71
CA ARG A 165 33.28 0.48 -6.70
C ARG A 165 34.54 -0.20 -6.17
N TYR A 166 35.31 0.46 -5.31
CA TYR A 166 36.64 -0.02 -4.91
C TYR A 166 36.80 -0.21 -3.41
N PHE A 167 36.50 0.80 -2.60
CA PHE A 167 36.74 0.74 -1.15
C PHE A 167 35.77 -0.19 -0.43
N ILE A 168 34.47 0.05 -0.62
CA ILE A 168 33.36 -0.69 -0.01
C ILE A 168 33.38 -2.14 -0.49
N THR A 169 33.51 -2.35 -1.81
CA THR A 169 33.58 -3.70 -2.40
C THR A 169 34.74 -4.52 -1.84
N ARG A 170 35.93 -3.93 -1.64
CA ARG A 170 37.09 -4.65 -1.09
C ARG A 170 36.96 -4.99 0.40
N ARG A 171 36.19 -4.21 1.14
CA ARG A 171 36.02 -4.35 2.60
C ARG A 171 34.68 -4.97 3.00
N SER A 172 33.84 -5.31 2.03
CA SER A 172 32.47 -5.80 2.25
C SER A 172 31.65 -4.90 3.18
N LEU A 173 31.78 -3.58 3.01
CA LEU A 173 30.99 -2.60 3.76
C LEU A 173 29.60 -2.40 3.15
N THR A 174 28.71 -1.73 3.87
CA THR A 174 27.40 -1.32 3.38
C THR A 174 27.53 -0.34 2.21
N ALA A 175 26.77 -0.54 1.15
CA ALA A 175 26.77 0.36 -0.02
C ALA A 175 26.29 1.77 0.36
N LEU A 176 26.81 2.79 -0.32
CA LEU A 176 26.48 4.20 -0.03
C LEU A 176 24.99 4.49 -0.11
N ARG A 177 24.30 3.88 -1.08
CA ARG A 177 22.85 3.99 -1.22
C ARG A 177 22.16 3.57 0.08
N ASP A 178 22.51 2.39 0.59
CA ASP A 178 21.85 1.81 1.76
C ASP A 178 22.24 2.56 3.04
N VAL A 179 23.49 3.02 3.17
CA VAL A 179 23.90 3.93 4.26
C VAL A 179 23.00 5.17 4.30
N GLY A 180 22.73 5.78 3.15
CA GLY A 180 21.85 6.94 3.05
C GLY A 180 20.42 6.64 3.52
N LEU A 181 19.84 5.51 3.11
CA LEU A 181 18.49 5.10 3.51
C LEU A 181 18.43 4.74 5.01
N ILE A 182 19.46 4.06 5.54
CA ILE A 182 19.61 3.73 6.96
C ILE A 182 19.63 5.01 7.82
N CYS A 183 20.30 6.07 7.38
CA CYS A 183 20.32 7.35 8.11
C CYS A 183 18.90 7.92 8.29
N PHE A 184 18.08 7.87 7.24
CA PHE A 184 16.69 8.32 7.33
C PHE A 184 15.86 7.41 8.25
N ARG A 185 16.06 6.09 8.14
CA ARG A 185 15.36 5.12 8.98
C ARG A 185 15.64 5.40 10.46
N ASP A 186 16.90 5.43 10.82
CA ASP A 186 17.35 5.44 12.22
C ASP A 186 17.13 6.81 12.87
N LEU A 187 17.26 7.90 12.10
CA LEU A 187 17.14 9.26 12.65
C LEU A 187 15.74 9.85 12.51
N ILE A 188 14.98 9.53 11.47
CA ILE A 188 13.66 10.11 11.22
C ILE A 188 12.58 9.09 11.48
N PHE A 189 12.55 7.99 10.71
CA PHE A 189 11.44 7.05 10.74
C PHE A 189 11.22 6.46 12.14
N GLN A 190 12.28 6.00 12.82
CA GLN A 190 12.16 5.47 14.18
C GLN A 190 11.61 6.49 15.18
N GLU A 191 11.87 7.78 15.00
CA GLU A 191 11.39 8.84 15.89
C GLU A 191 9.90 9.16 15.65
N ILE A 192 9.43 9.12 14.40
CA ILE A 192 8.09 9.61 14.04
C ILE A 192 7.09 8.52 13.70
N LYS A 193 7.52 7.27 13.48
CA LYS A 193 6.67 6.17 12.98
C LYS A 193 5.37 5.99 13.75
N GLY A 194 5.41 6.16 15.08
CA GLY A 194 4.21 6.08 15.93
C GLY A 194 3.16 7.12 15.55
N LYS A 195 3.56 8.40 15.48
CA LYS A 195 2.67 9.51 15.10
C LYS A 195 2.17 9.37 13.66
N VAL A 196 3.05 8.93 12.76
CA VAL A 196 2.70 8.71 11.34
C VAL A 196 1.64 7.62 11.23
N LYS A 197 1.85 6.48 11.92
CA LYS A 197 0.89 5.38 11.99
C LYS A 197 -0.45 5.84 12.57
N ASP A 198 -0.44 6.58 13.69
CA ASP A 198 -1.68 7.09 14.30
C ASP A 198 -2.45 8.01 13.31
N ALA A 199 -1.75 8.92 12.63
CA ALA A 199 -2.36 9.80 11.64
C ALA A 199 -2.92 9.05 10.41
N VAL A 200 -2.21 8.02 9.94
CA VAL A 200 -2.69 7.18 8.82
C VAL A 200 -3.93 6.39 9.21
N ILE A 201 -3.96 5.77 10.39
CA ILE A 201 -5.13 5.03 10.89
C ILE A 201 -6.34 5.98 11.04
N ALA A 202 -6.12 7.17 11.60
CA ALA A 202 -7.19 8.17 11.73
C ALA A 202 -7.80 8.57 10.37
N LEU A 203 -6.99 8.72 9.32
CA LEU A 203 -7.48 8.98 7.96
C LEU A 203 -8.27 7.78 7.39
N ILE A 204 -7.84 6.55 7.68
CA ILE A 204 -8.56 5.34 7.27
C ILE A 204 -9.95 5.30 7.92
N ASP A 205 -10.05 5.64 9.21
CA ASP A 205 -11.32 5.69 9.94
C ASP A 205 -12.25 6.78 9.42
N GLN A 206 -11.72 7.96 9.13
CA GLN A 206 -12.48 9.03 8.47
C GLN A 206 -13.09 8.54 7.14
N GLU A 207 -12.30 7.84 6.32
CA GLU A 207 -12.82 7.25 5.08
C GLU A 207 -13.84 6.14 5.33
N ARG A 208 -13.71 5.34 6.40
CA ARG A 208 -14.71 4.34 6.77
C ARG A 208 -16.06 4.96 7.11
N GLU A 209 -16.05 6.14 7.74
CA GLU A 209 -17.24 6.95 8.04
C GLU A 209 -17.74 7.76 6.83
N GLY A 210 -17.09 7.64 5.67
CA GLY A 210 -17.53 8.23 4.40
C GLY A 210 -16.92 9.60 4.08
N GLU A 211 -15.95 10.05 4.86
CA GLU A 211 -15.20 11.27 4.56
C GLU A 211 -14.25 11.07 3.35
N GLN A 212 -13.96 12.17 2.66
CA GLN A 212 -13.01 12.16 1.55
C GLN A 212 -11.60 12.40 2.09
N ILE A 213 -10.67 11.51 1.72
CA ILE A 213 -9.25 11.61 2.10
C ILE A 213 -8.35 11.68 0.88
N ASP A 214 -7.12 12.18 1.08
CA ASP A 214 -6.07 12.12 0.06
C ASP A 214 -5.46 10.71 0.00
N ARG A 215 -6.10 9.80 -0.75
CA ARG A 215 -5.62 8.42 -0.95
C ARG A 215 -4.20 8.36 -1.53
N ALA A 216 -3.81 9.33 -2.35
CA ALA A 216 -2.46 9.38 -2.91
C ALA A 216 -1.42 9.70 -1.83
N LEU A 217 -1.75 10.58 -0.89
CA LEU A 217 -0.92 10.83 0.29
C LEU A 217 -0.75 9.55 1.13
N LEU A 218 -1.82 8.83 1.47
CA LEU A 218 -1.70 7.58 2.23
C LEU A 218 -0.82 6.57 1.50
N LYS A 219 -1.04 6.40 0.19
CA LYS A 219 -0.21 5.50 -0.62
C LYS A 219 1.27 5.88 -0.52
N ASN A 220 1.58 7.16 -0.73
CA ASN A 220 2.96 7.63 -0.69
C ASN A 220 3.60 7.45 0.69
N VAL A 221 2.86 7.65 1.78
CA VAL A 221 3.35 7.41 3.15
C VAL A 221 3.61 5.92 3.38
N LEU A 222 2.67 5.05 3.00
CA LEU A 222 2.79 3.61 3.19
C LEU A 222 3.90 2.99 2.35
N ASP A 223 4.13 3.53 1.14
CA ASP A 223 5.28 3.16 0.33
C ASP A 223 6.62 3.46 1.06
N ILE A 224 6.68 4.45 1.96
CA ILE A 224 7.88 4.71 2.79
C ILE A 224 8.12 3.55 3.76
N PHE A 225 7.08 3.04 4.42
CA PHE A 225 7.20 1.89 5.33
C PHE A 225 7.76 0.65 4.63
N VAL A 226 7.43 0.46 3.35
CA VAL A 226 7.97 -0.62 2.51
C VAL A 226 9.40 -0.32 2.06
N GLU A 227 9.66 0.87 1.52
CA GLU A 227 10.97 1.24 0.97
C GLU A 227 12.06 1.29 2.06
N ILE A 228 11.73 1.72 3.27
CA ILE A 228 12.69 1.87 4.38
C ILE A 228 13.17 0.53 4.95
N GLY A 229 12.40 -0.54 4.72
CA GLY A 229 12.75 -1.90 5.13
C GLY A 229 13.86 -2.53 4.27
N LEU A 230 14.37 -1.84 3.25
CA LEU A 230 15.49 -2.28 2.39
C LEU A 230 15.29 -3.69 1.79
N GLY A 231 14.05 -4.00 1.39
CA GLY A 231 13.67 -5.30 0.83
C GLY A 231 13.05 -6.26 1.85
N ASN A 232 12.98 -5.87 3.13
CA ASN A 232 12.19 -6.53 4.16
C ASN A 232 10.88 -5.75 4.41
N MET A 233 9.80 -6.47 4.70
CA MET A 233 8.49 -5.91 5.03
C MET A 233 8.32 -5.59 6.52
N ASP A 234 9.28 -5.91 7.39
CA ASP A 234 9.18 -5.74 8.85
C ASP A 234 8.70 -4.35 9.28
N CYS A 235 9.16 -3.28 8.63
CA CYS A 235 8.71 -1.92 8.96
C CYS A 235 7.22 -1.74 8.61
N TYR A 236 6.78 -2.22 7.45
CA TYR A 236 5.36 -2.17 7.09
C TYR A 236 4.50 -3.09 7.97
N GLU A 237 4.92 -4.32 8.20
CA GLU A 237 4.13 -5.31 8.95
C GLU A 237 4.05 -4.93 10.43
N ASN A 238 5.19 -4.74 11.10
CA ASN A 238 5.23 -4.54 12.55
C ASN A 238 4.95 -3.09 12.98
N ASP A 239 5.35 -2.08 12.19
CA ASP A 239 5.16 -0.68 12.58
C ASP A 239 3.84 -0.07 12.04
N PHE A 240 3.11 -0.78 11.16
CA PHE A 240 1.84 -0.31 10.61
C PHE A 240 0.73 -1.39 10.53
N GLU A 241 0.95 -2.47 9.77
CA GLU A 241 -0.11 -3.45 9.45
C GLU A 241 -0.73 -4.07 10.70
N ASP A 242 0.07 -4.48 11.68
CA ASP A 242 -0.42 -5.05 12.94
C ASP A 242 -1.37 -4.10 13.68
N PHE A 243 -1.07 -2.79 13.65
CA PHE A 243 -1.91 -1.78 14.26
C PHE A 243 -3.18 -1.52 13.45
N LEU A 244 -3.08 -1.51 12.12
CA LEU A 244 -4.24 -1.43 11.23
C LEU A 244 -5.19 -2.61 11.44
N LEU A 245 -4.67 -3.83 11.54
CA LEU A 245 -5.48 -5.03 11.73
C LEU A 245 -6.19 -5.01 13.09
N LYS A 246 -5.50 -4.55 14.14
CA LYS A 246 -6.09 -4.37 15.46
C LYS A 246 -7.20 -3.31 15.44
N ASP A 247 -6.91 -2.14 14.88
CA ASP A 247 -7.88 -1.06 14.74
C ASP A 247 -9.11 -1.48 13.93
N THR A 248 -8.90 -2.21 12.84
CA THR A 248 -9.99 -2.80 12.02
C THR A 248 -10.87 -3.74 12.83
N THR A 249 -10.26 -4.59 13.67
CA THR A 249 -11.00 -5.46 14.57
C THR A 249 -11.85 -4.64 15.55
N ASP A 250 -11.26 -3.65 16.20
CA ASP A 250 -11.95 -2.81 17.18
C ASP A 250 -13.12 -2.04 16.52
N TYR A 251 -12.88 -1.44 15.35
CA TYR A 251 -13.87 -0.72 14.54
C TYR A 251 -15.08 -1.59 14.19
N TYR A 252 -14.85 -2.76 13.59
CA TYR A 252 -15.94 -3.61 13.13
C TYR A 252 -16.64 -4.35 14.28
N SER A 253 -15.97 -4.61 15.39
CA SER A 253 -16.61 -5.16 16.59
C SER A 253 -17.70 -4.20 17.10
N VAL A 254 -17.41 -2.90 17.17
CA VAL A 254 -18.40 -1.88 17.57
C VAL A 254 -19.57 -1.79 16.59
N LYS A 255 -19.29 -1.78 15.27
CA LYS A 255 -20.36 -1.74 14.25
C LYS A 255 -21.25 -2.99 14.33
N ALA A 256 -20.66 -4.18 14.47
CA ALA A 256 -21.40 -5.43 14.58
C ALA A 256 -22.33 -5.47 15.80
N GLN A 257 -21.89 -4.97 16.95
CA GLN A 257 -22.69 -4.90 18.18
C GLN A 257 -23.97 -4.07 18.01
N SER A 258 -23.92 -2.97 17.27
CA SER A 258 -25.10 -2.15 16.97
C SER A 258 -25.98 -2.83 15.93
N TRP A 259 -25.41 -3.24 14.80
CA TRP A 259 -26.16 -3.78 13.66
C TRP A 259 -26.86 -5.10 13.98
N ILE A 260 -26.25 -5.97 14.79
CA ILE A 260 -26.88 -7.27 15.12
C ILE A 260 -28.16 -7.10 15.92
N VAL A 261 -28.32 -5.99 16.66
CA VAL A 261 -29.55 -5.68 17.40
C VAL A 261 -30.53 -4.97 16.47
N GLU A 262 -30.08 -3.92 15.79
CA GLU A 262 -30.92 -2.97 15.07
C GLU A 262 -31.44 -3.50 13.72
N ASP A 263 -30.63 -4.25 12.98
CA ASP A 263 -30.93 -4.61 11.59
C ASP A 263 -31.62 -5.98 11.45
N SER A 264 -32.36 -6.15 10.35
CA SER A 264 -32.78 -7.49 9.93
C SER A 264 -31.57 -8.30 9.44
N CYS A 265 -31.68 -9.64 9.43
CA CYS A 265 -30.60 -10.50 8.91
C CYS A 265 -30.19 -10.14 7.45
N PRO A 266 -31.11 -9.92 6.49
CA PRO A 266 -30.76 -9.44 5.15
C PRO A 266 -30.01 -8.11 5.14
N ASP A 267 -30.51 -7.09 5.87
CA ASP A 267 -29.90 -5.75 5.89
C ASP A 267 -28.48 -5.80 6.47
N TYR A 268 -28.29 -6.58 7.55
CA TYR A 268 -26.98 -6.83 8.14
C TYR A 268 -26.02 -7.46 7.13
N MET A 269 -26.46 -8.49 6.40
CA MET A 269 -25.63 -9.18 5.40
C MET A 269 -25.24 -8.25 4.25
N ILE A 270 -26.12 -7.35 3.83
CA ILE A 270 -25.81 -6.32 2.82
C ILE A 270 -24.71 -5.39 3.34
N LYS A 271 -24.85 -4.87 4.57
CA LYS A 271 -23.82 -4.02 5.19
C LYS A 271 -22.48 -4.74 5.32
N ALA A 272 -22.48 -6.00 5.76
CA ALA A 272 -21.26 -6.80 5.91
C ALA A 272 -20.56 -7.03 4.57
N GLU A 273 -21.32 -7.35 3.52
CA GLU A 273 -20.82 -7.46 2.15
C GLU A 273 -20.19 -6.16 1.63
N GLU A 274 -20.87 -5.04 1.83
CA GLU A 274 -20.35 -3.72 1.43
C GLU A 274 -19.08 -3.36 2.19
N CYS A 275 -18.99 -3.69 3.48
CA CYS A 275 -17.77 -3.49 4.27
C CYS A 275 -16.59 -4.29 3.72
N LEU A 276 -16.78 -5.58 3.42
CA LEU A 276 -15.75 -6.42 2.82
C LEU A 276 -15.29 -5.89 1.45
N LYS A 277 -16.25 -5.43 0.64
CA LYS A 277 -15.94 -4.80 -0.66
C LYS A 277 -15.11 -3.52 -0.48
N ARG A 278 -15.52 -2.64 0.44
CA ARG A 278 -14.82 -1.37 0.72
C ARG A 278 -13.40 -1.61 1.23
N GLU A 279 -13.20 -2.58 2.13
CA GLU A 279 -11.86 -2.92 2.64
C GLU A 279 -10.97 -3.51 1.55
N LYS A 280 -11.52 -4.34 0.66
CA LYS A 280 -10.77 -4.83 -0.51
C LYS A 280 -10.36 -3.69 -1.45
N GLU A 281 -11.29 -2.78 -1.75
CA GLU A 281 -10.99 -1.60 -2.56
C GLU A 281 -9.94 -0.72 -1.89
N ARG A 282 -9.99 -0.55 -0.57
CA ARG A 282 -9.00 0.19 0.22
C ARG A 282 -7.59 -0.36 0.02
N VAL A 283 -7.45 -1.69 0.09
CA VAL A 283 -6.17 -2.34 -0.19
C VAL A 283 -5.69 -2.02 -1.60
N GLY A 284 -6.57 -2.14 -2.59
CA GLY A 284 -6.23 -1.83 -3.99
C GLY A 284 -5.82 -0.37 -4.25
N HIS A 285 -6.25 0.58 -3.41
CA HIS A 285 -5.91 1.99 -3.58
C HIS A 285 -4.58 2.38 -2.94
N TYR A 286 -4.29 1.93 -1.71
CA TYR A 286 -3.14 2.45 -0.97
C TYR A 286 -2.45 1.50 0.02
N LEU A 287 -3.02 0.34 0.36
CA LEU A 287 -2.31 -0.63 1.23
C LEU A 287 -1.46 -1.58 0.38
N HIS A 288 -0.52 -2.26 1.02
CA HIS A 288 0.22 -3.32 0.35
C HIS A 288 -0.68 -4.54 0.11
N ILE A 289 -0.52 -5.21 -1.04
CA ILE A 289 -1.39 -6.33 -1.45
C ILE A 289 -1.40 -7.49 -0.46
N ASN A 290 -0.29 -7.71 0.25
CA ASN A 290 -0.18 -8.75 1.27
C ASN A 290 -1.13 -8.53 2.47
N SER A 291 -1.64 -7.31 2.65
CA SER A 291 -2.61 -6.99 3.68
C SER A 291 -4.02 -7.48 3.36
N GLU A 292 -4.37 -7.70 2.08
CA GLU A 292 -5.72 -8.12 1.67
C GLU A 292 -6.24 -9.35 2.44
N PRO A 293 -5.53 -10.50 2.44
CA PRO A 293 -6.03 -11.70 3.12
C PRO A 293 -6.22 -11.47 4.62
N LYS A 294 -5.24 -10.87 5.29
CA LYS A 294 -5.27 -10.63 6.74
C LYS A 294 -6.38 -9.66 7.13
N LEU A 295 -6.54 -8.58 6.37
CA LEU A 295 -7.56 -7.55 6.62
C LEU A 295 -8.97 -8.09 6.40
N LEU A 296 -9.21 -8.77 5.28
CA LEU A 296 -10.52 -9.36 5.00
C LEU A 296 -10.89 -10.44 6.02
N GLU A 297 -9.93 -11.24 6.47
CA GLU A 297 -10.16 -12.23 7.54
C GLU A 297 -10.62 -11.55 8.84
N LYS A 298 -9.99 -10.44 9.26
CA LYS A 298 -10.43 -9.69 10.45
C LYS A 298 -11.86 -9.19 10.32
N VAL A 299 -12.20 -8.58 9.19
CA VAL A 299 -13.55 -8.06 8.93
C VAL A 299 -14.59 -9.18 8.90
N GLN A 300 -14.27 -10.31 8.26
CA GLN A 300 -15.15 -11.49 8.22
C GLN A 300 -15.37 -12.08 9.62
N ASN A 301 -14.32 -12.16 10.42
CA ASN A 301 -14.41 -12.71 11.77
C ASN A 301 -15.31 -11.82 12.65
N GLU A 302 -15.05 -10.51 12.67
CA GLU A 302 -15.82 -9.59 13.52
C GLU A 302 -17.27 -9.43 13.07
N LEU A 303 -17.53 -9.31 11.76
CA LEU A 303 -18.88 -9.09 11.26
C LEU A 303 -19.70 -10.37 11.13
N LEU A 304 -19.09 -11.52 10.83
CA LEU A 304 -19.84 -12.73 10.49
C LEU A 304 -19.58 -13.89 11.45
N ALA A 305 -18.31 -14.27 11.66
CA ALA A 305 -18.02 -15.46 12.47
C ALA A 305 -18.46 -15.30 13.93
N SER A 306 -18.17 -14.15 14.55
CA SER A 306 -18.53 -13.83 15.93
C SER A 306 -20.05 -13.79 16.17
N TYR A 307 -20.83 -13.46 15.14
CA TYR A 307 -22.29 -13.30 15.24
C TYR A 307 -23.08 -14.36 14.46
N ALA A 308 -22.42 -15.41 13.97
CA ALA A 308 -22.99 -16.42 13.09
C ALA A 308 -24.31 -16.99 13.62
N THR A 309 -24.31 -17.53 14.84
CA THR A 309 -25.51 -18.10 15.46
C THR A 309 -26.63 -17.08 15.63
N GLN A 310 -26.31 -15.89 16.18
CA GLN A 310 -27.30 -14.84 16.42
C GLN A 310 -27.94 -14.34 15.12
N LEU A 311 -27.14 -14.21 14.06
CA LEU A 311 -27.61 -13.73 12.76
C LEU A 311 -28.47 -14.78 12.05
N LEU A 312 -28.05 -16.05 12.07
CA LEU A 312 -28.75 -17.14 11.41
C LEU A 312 -30.05 -17.51 12.13
N GLU A 313 -30.06 -17.48 13.46
CA GLU A 313 -31.23 -17.81 14.28
C GLU A 313 -32.11 -16.59 14.61
N LYS A 314 -31.81 -15.42 14.03
CA LYS A 314 -32.53 -14.18 14.32
C LYS A 314 -34.04 -14.34 14.11
N GLU A 315 -34.82 -13.94 15.10
CA GLU A 315 -36.28 -14.06 15.04
C GLU A 315 -36.84 -13.29 13.84
N HIS A 316 -37.79 -13.92 13.13
CA HIS A 316 -38.49 -13.38 11.96
C HIS A 316 -37.66 -12.99 10.73
N SER A 317 -36.33 -13.02 10.77
CA SER A 317 -35.48 -12.61 9.64
C SER A 317 -34.30 -13.55 9.36
N GLY A 318 -33.96 -14.45 10.28
CA GLY A 318 -32.88 -15.42 10.13
C GLY A 318 -33.16 -16.49 9.07
N CYS A 319 -32.26 -17.47 8.96
CA CYS A 319 -32.23 -18.48 7.90
C CYS A 319 -33.58 -19.20 7.71
N PHE A 320 -34.25 -19.61 8.80
CA PHE A 320 -35.57 -20.24 8.70
C PHE A 320 -36.65 -19.33 8.12
N ALA A 321 -36.63 -18.04 8.45
CA ALA A 321 -37.59 -17.08 7.89
C ALA A 321 -37.33 -16.87 6.40
N LEU A 322 -36.06 -16.74 6.00
CA LEU A 322 -35.69 -16.61 4.59
C LEU A 322 -36.06 -17.83 3.75
N LEU A 323 -35.92 -19.03 4.32
CA LEU A 323 -36.36 -20.28 3.67
C LEU A 323 -37.88 -20.35 3.54
N ARG A 324 -38.61 -20.04 4.61
CA ARG A 324 -40.09 -20.05 4.60
C ARG A 324 -40.66 -19.04 3.60
N ASP A 325 -40.04 -17.87 3.47
CA ASP A 325 -40.54 -16.76 2.67
C ASP A 325 -39.90 -16.73 1.26
N ASP A 326 -39.22 -17.80 0.84
CA ASP A 326 -38.56 -17.96 -0.46
C ASP A 326 -37.65 -16.78 -0.85
N LYS A 327 -36.88 -16.25 0.11
CA LYS A 327 -35.97 -15.10 -0.09
C LYS A 327 -34.65 -15.52 -0.74
N VAL A 328 -34.73 -15.92 -2.01
CA VAL A 328 -33.63 -16.53 -2.78
C VAL A 328 -32.35 -15.71 -2.79
N GLU A 329 -32.44 -14.41 -3.09
CA GLU A 329 -31.26 -13.52 -3.17
C GLU A 329 -30.55 -13.39 -1.82
N ASP A 330 -31.31 -13.35 -0.71
CA ASP A 330 -30.76 -13.22 0.63
C ASP A 330 -30.11 -14.53 1.10
N LEU A 331 -30.67 -15.69 0.73
CA LEU A 331 -30.08 -17.00 0.96
C LEU A 331 -28.78 -17.19 0.15
N SER A 332 -28.76 -16.76 -1.11
CA SER A 332 -27.54 -16.79 -1.92
C SER A 332 -26.43 -15.90 -1.33
N ARG A 333 -26.79 -14.70 -0.84
CA ARG A 333 -25.85 -13.83 -0.12
C ARG A 333 -25.33 -14.48 1.16
N MET A 334 -26.22 -15.09 1.94
CA MET A 334 -25.84 -15.86 3.14
C MET A 334 -24.82 -16.95 2.80
N TYR A 335 -25.08 -17.75 1.76
CA TYR A 335 -24.12 -18.76 1.30
C TYR A 335 -22.76 -18.16 0.90
N ARG A 336 -22.75 -17.11 0.07
CA ARG A 336 -21.52 -16.48 -0.42
C ARG A 336 -20.68 -15.84 0.69
N LEU A 337 -21.31 -15.34 1.75
CA LEU A 337 -20.64 -14.78 2.92
C LEU A 337 -20.07 -15.88 3.82
N PHE A 338 -20.88 -16.89 4.17
CA PHE A 338 -20.49 -17.93 5.12
C PHE A 338 -19.61 -19.04 4.51
N SER A 339 -19.62 -19.24 3.20
CA SER A 339 -18.72 -20.17 2.49
C SER A 339 -17.24 -19.79 2.60
N LYS A 340 -16.95 -18.51 2.85
CA LYS A 340 -15.59 -18.00 3.04
C LYS A 340 -15.08 -18.15 4.48
N ILE A 341 -15.95 -18.58 5.39
CA ILE A 341 -15.63 -18.77 6.80
C ILE A 341 -15.38 -20.25 7.05
N THR A 342 -14.31 -20.57 7.76
CA THR A 342 -14.01 -21.95 8.16
C THR A 342 -15.19 -22.55 8.93
N ARG A 343 -15.79 -23.61 8.39
CA ARG A 343 -17.00 -24.27 8.93
C ARG A 343 -18.25 -23.37 9.01
N GLY A 344 -18.27 -22.24 8.31
CA GLY A 344 -19.39 -21.30 8.32
C GLY A 344 -20.68 -21.82 7.71
N LEU A 345 -20.60 -22.83 6.83
CA LEU A 345 -21.77 -23.44 6.18
C LEU A 345 -22.42 -24.56 7.00
N GLU A 346 -21.75 -25.11 8.02
CA GLU A 346 -22.32 -26.21 8.82
C GLU A 346 -23.65 -25.81 9.50
N PRO A 347 -23.77 -24.63 10.15
CA PRO A 347 -25.04 -24.20 10.74
C PRO A 347 -26.14 -24.03 9.69
N ILE A 348 -25.82 -23.40 8.55
CA ILE A 348 -26.77 -23.17 7.46
C ILE A 348 -27.30 -24.50 6.91
N SER A 349 -26.40 -25.46 6.66
CA SER A 349 -26.77 -26.80 6.19
C SER A 349 -27.68 -27.53 7.18
N ASN A 350 -27.42 -27.38 8.49
CA ASN A 350 -28.25 -28.01 9.53
C ASN A 350 -29.65 -27.37 9.62
N MET A 351 -29.72 -26.05 9.54
CA MET A 351 -31.00 -25.33 9.52
C MET A 351 -31.81 -25.68 8.27
N PHE A 352 -31.17 -25.71 7.10
CA PHE A 352 -31.80 -26.14 5.85
C PHE A 352 -32.35 -27.57 5.95
N LYS A 353 -31.53 -28.52 6.41
CA LYS A 353 -31.95 -29.91 6.61
C LYS A 353 -33.17 -30.00 7.52
N THR A 354 -33.17 -29.23 8.61
CA THR A 354 -34.28 -29.19 9.56
C THR A 354 -35.55 -28.64 8.92
N HIS A 355 -35.44 -27.54 8.16
CA HIS A 355 -36.56 -26.94 7.44
C HIS A 355 -37.20 -27.92 6.45
N VAL A 356 -36.40 -28.55 5.58
CA VAL A 356 -36.87 -29.55 4.61
C VAL A 356 -37.53 -30.75 5.30
N THR A 357 -36.96 -31.21 6.41
CA THR A 357 -37.53 -32.34 7.18
C THR A 357 -38.89 -31.98 7.76
N ASN A 358 -39.04 -30.76 8.28
CA ASN A 358 -40.30 -30.29 8.86
C ASN A 358 -41.39 -30.12 7.80
N GLU A 359 -41.07 -29.47 6.67
CA GLU A 359 -41.99 -29.32 5.53
C GLU A 359 -42.40 -30.69 4.97
N GLY A 360 -41.44 -31.59 4.76
CA GLY A 360 -41.71 -32.94 4.29
C GLY A 360 -42.61 -33.72 5.26
N THR A 361 -42.36 -33.63 6.57
CA THR A 361 -43.18 -34.30 7.59
C THR A 361 -44.59 -33.71 7.65
N ALA A 362 -44.73 -32.39 7.53
CA ALA A 362 -46.04 -31.73 7.49
C ALA A 362 -46.86 -32.17 6.27
N LEU A 363 -46.23 -32.27 5.10
CA LEU A 363 -46.87 -32.78 3.88
C LEU A 363 -47.30 -34.24 4.02
N VAL A 364 -46.47 -35.09 4.65
CA VAL A 364 -46.81 -36.51 4.89
C VAL A 364 -48.00 -36.61 5.85
N LYS A 365 -48.01 -35.89 6.96
CA LYS A 365 -49.16 -35.88 7.89
C LYS A 365 -50.44 -35.39 7.22
N GLN A 366 -50.36 -34.28 6.48
CA GLN A 366 -51.50 -33.78 5.73
C GLN A 366 -52.00 -34.79 4.68
N ALA A 367 -51.08 -35.56 4.09
CA ALA A 367 -51.40 -36.64 3.17
C ALA A 367 -51.98 -37.87 3.88
N GLU A 368 -51.56 -38.22 5.10
CA GLU A 368 -52.17 -39.29 5.90
C GLU A 368 -53.62 -38.94 6.28
N ASP A 369 -53.87 -37.67 6.63
CA ASP A 369 -55.20 -37.17 7.01
C ASP A 369 -56.16 -37.03 5.81
N SER A 370 -55.64 -36.86 4.59
CA SER A 370 -56.43 -36.57 3.38
C SER A 370 -56.34 -37.69 2.34
N ALA A 371 -57.09 -38.79 2.46
CA ALA A 371 -57.00 -39.94 1.54
C ALA A 371 -57.45 -39.65 0.07
N ASN A 372 -56.54 -39.28 -0.88
CA ASN A 372 -56.57 -39.73 -2.30
C ASN A 372 -55.47 -39.17 -3.26
N ASN A 373 -55.28 -39.87 -4.39
CA ASN A 373 -54.29 -39.78 -5.49
C ASN A 373 -53.92 -38.43 -6.17
N LYS A 374 -54.37 -37.25 -5.73
CA LYS A 374 -53.81 -35.95 -6.22
C LYS A 374 -52.39 -35.65 -5.69
N LYS A 375 -51.84 -36.59 -4.91
CA LYS A 375 -50.70 -36.47 -3.98
C LYS A 375 -49.31 -36.55 -4.61
N VAL A 376 -49.12 -37.39 -5.62
CA VAL A 376 -47.77 -37.61 -6.18
C VAL A 376 -47.28 -36.37 -6.92
N GLN A 377 -48.16 -35.68 -7.65
CA GLN A 377 -47.82 -34.43 -8.33
C GLN A 377 -47.48 -33.29 -7.37
N SER A 378 -48.15 -33.19 -6.21
CA SER A 378 -47.81 -32.17 -5.19
C SER A 378 -46.45 -32.45 -4.55
N LEU A 379 -46.18 -33.70 -4.16
CA LEU A 379 -44.88 -34.10 -3.60
C LEU A 379 -43.75 -33.92 -4.61
N THR A 380 -43.99 -34.28 -5.87
CA THR A 380 -43.01 -34.14 -6.95
C THR A 380 -42.78 -32.66 -7.28
N SER A 381 -43.81 -31.83 -7.24
CA SER A 381 -43.68 -30.37 -7.36
C SER A 381 -42.87 -29.77 -6.21
N ALA A 382 -43.13 -30.18 -4.96
CA ALA A 382 -42.37 -29.73 -3.80
C ALA A 382 -40.90 -30.15 -3.91
N ILE A 383 -40.63 -31.42 -4.23
CA ILE A 383 -39.27 -31.93 -4.44
C ILE A 383 -38.58 -31.21 -5.61
N THR A 384 -39.30 -30.93 -6.70
CA THR A 384 -38.72 -30.21 -7.86
C THR A 384 -38.42 -28.76 -7.50
N SER A 385 -39.30 -28.08 -6.75
CA SER A 385 -39.02 -26.75 -6.21
C SER A 385 -37.84 -26.76 -5.25
N PHE A 386 -37.71 -27.78 -4.38
CA PHE A 386 -36.58 -27.92 -3.46
C PHE A 386 -35.26 -28.22 -4.18
N VAL A 387 -35.27 -29.10 -5.19
CA VAL A 387 -34.10 -29.41 -6.01
C VAL A 387 -33.70 -28.19 -6.85
N HIS A 388 -34.68 -27.47 -7.40
CA HIS A 388 -34.42 -26.21 -8.10
C HIS A 388 -33.87 -25.15 -7.14
N LEU A 389 -34.40 -25.04 -5.93
CA LEU A 389 -33.86 -24.17 -4.88
C LEU A 389 -32.40 -24.53 -4.59
N PHE A 390 -32.07 -25.82 -4.45
CA PHE A 390 -30.72 -26.28 -4.15
C PHE A 390 -29.73 -26.02 -5.30
N VAL A 391 -30.11 -26.40 -6.52
CA VAL A 391 -29.29 -26.26 -7.74
C VAL A 391 -29.13 -24.80 -8.16
N VAL A 392 -30.10 -23.93 -7.86
CA VAL A 392 -30.02 -22.51 -8.21
C VAL A 392 -29.40 -21.66 -7.09
N GLN A 393 -29.54 -22.05 -5.80
CA GLN A 393 -29.06 -21.21 -4.69
C GLN A 393 -27.64 -21.53 -4.21
N PHE A 394 -27.20 -22.78 -4.30
CA PHE A 394 -25.97 -23.22 -3.64
C PHE A 394 -24.85 -23.62 -4.61
N ASP A 395 -25.09 -23.48 -5.92
CA ASP A 395 -24.25 -23.98 -7.03
C ASP A 395 -23.90 -25.47 -6.88
#